data_AF-A0A350BUZ6-F1
#
_entry.id   AF-A0A350BUZ6-F1
#
_cell.length_a   1.000
_cell.length_b   1.000
_cell.length_c   1.000
_cell.angle_alpha   90.00
_cell.angle_beta   90.00
_cell.angle_gamma   90.00
#
_symmetry.space_group_name_H-M   'P 1'
#
loop_
_entity.id
_entity.type
_entity.pdbx_description
1 polymer ?
#
loop_
_entity_poly.entity_id
_entity_poly.type
_entity_poly.pdbx_seq_one_letter_code
_entity_poly.pdbx_strand_id
1 'polypeptide(L)'
;MKAKQLDYINIGLMILSFILAINLPFHVFLLSYAVLGPLHYLTEIGWLDGRNYFAKSKRDVWILVILCALMTFGFAYHQFDNYTLTKSWNAAINGSWFKPVSDFLLKYERSFIFLAFYTAVMMTFVKKVKTRYILMILGLVIAFFLNGFTAYTMIIGIMLPTVIHVYVFTGLFILYGALKSKSVSGYVSLMVFLAILFLIIFQRPNAADYHLDGYWLESMIESKFVDLSGAIAGFMGWVKPGRYIIRTPNGGGMLSSVAIKMQIFMAFAYTYHYLNWFSKTSVINWHKIPKARLISAIAIWLGSVALYMYDYKIGLAVLFFLSVLHVFLEFPLNQLTFVGIVKEIKDRFSNNK
;
A
#
# COMPACT_ATOMS: atom_id res chain seq x y z
N MET A 1 23.29 14.15 -5.02
CA MET A 1 23.49 13.00 -5.91
C MET A 1 23.09 13.40 -7.33
N LYS A 2 23.90 13.07 -8.36
CA LYS A 2 23.52 13.31 -9.76
C LYS A 2 22.39 12.33 -10.15
N ALA A 3 21.46 12.74 -11.02
CA ALA A 3 20.29 11.92 -11.39
C ALA A 3 20.67 10.50 -11.86
N LYS A 4 21.73 10.36 -12.68
CA LYS A 4 22.24 9.05 -13.12
C LYS A 4 22.67 8.12 -11.97
N GLN A 5 23.28 8.66 -10.93
CA GLN A 5 23.73 7.87 -9.77
C GLN A 5 22.54 7.34 -8.97
N LEU A 6 21.46 8.13 -8.85
CA LEU A 6 20.21 7.68 -8.24
C LEU A 6 19.60 6.51 -9.03
N ASP A 7 19.58 6.60 -10.36
CA ASP A 7 19.02 5.55 -11.23
C ASP A 7 19.75 4.21 -11.04
N TYR A 8 21.08 4.22 -10.98
CA TYR A 8 21.86 3.00 -10.73
C TYR A 8 21.66 2.41 -9.33
N ILE A 9 21.54 3.27 -8.31
CA ILE A 9 21.19 2.81 -6.95
C ILE A 9 19.82 2.14 -6.96
N ASN A 10 18.83 2.73 -7.63
CA ASN A 10 17.50 2.13 -7.73
C ASN A 10 17.56 0.76 -8.43
N ILE A 11 18.31 0.63 -9.53
CA ILE A 11 18.52 -0.68 -10.19
C ILE A 11 19.13 -1.69 -9.21
N GLY A 12 20.18 -1.31 -8.49
CA GLY A 12 20.81 -2.18 -7.48
C GLY A 12 19.83 -2.60 -6.39
N LEU A 13 19.01 -1.67 -5.88
CA LEU A 13 17.97 -1.95 -4.88
C LEU A 13 16.86 -2.86 -5.42
N MET A 14 16.45 -2.69 -6.69
CA MET A 14 15.48 -3.61 -7.32
C MET A 14 16.02 -5.03 -7.36
N ILE A 15 17.27 -5.20 -7.82
CA ILE A 15 17.92 -6.51 -7.93
C ILE A 15 18.08 -7.13 -6.53
N LEU A 16 18.53 -6.36 -5.55
CA LEU A 16 18.65 -6.80 -4.16
C LEU A 16 17.30 -7.25 -3.60
N SER A 17 16.25 -6.43 -3.73
CA SER A 17 14.91 -6.78 -3.28
C SER A 17 14.39 -8.05 -3.96
N PHE A 18 14.68 -8.24 -5.24
CA PHE A 18 14.27 -9.44 -5.98
C PHE A 18 15.00 -10.70 -5.51
N ILE A 19 16.32 -10.62 -5.32
CA ILE A 19 17.12 -11.74 -4.79
C ILE A 19 16.61 -12.12 -3.40
N LEU A 20 16.40 -11.14 -2.52
CA LEU A 20 15.86 -11.39 -1.19
C LEU A 20 14.46 -12.00 -1.25
N ALA A 21 13.60 -11.50 -2.15
CA ALA A 21 12.24 -12.01 -2.33
C ALA A 21 12.20 -13.45 -2.85
N ILE A 22 13.09 -13.86 -3.74
CA ILE A 22 13.14 -15.26 -4.22
C ILE A 22 13.57 -16.20 -3.11
N ASN A 23 14.58 -15.82 -2.33
CA ASN A 23 15.18 -16.71 -1.33
C ASN A 23 14.34 -16.79 -0.05
N LEU A 24 13.78 -15.66 0.41
CA LEU A 24 13.12 -15.55 1.70
C LEU A 24 11.81 -14.73 1.60
N PRO A 25 10.84 -15.12 0.75
CA PRO A 25 9.67 -14.31 0.42
C PRO A 25 8.79 -13.94 1.62
N PHE A 26 8.64 -14.83 2.60
CA PHE A 26 7.83 -14.56 3.80
C PHE A 26 8.56 -13.64 4.78
N HIS A 27 9.79 -14.00 5.14
CA HIS A 27 10.63 -13.26 6.08
C HIS A 27 10.86 -11.82 5.61
N VAL A 28 11.27 -11.65 4.36
CA VAL A 28 11.60 -10.33 3.79
C VAL A 28 10.36 -9.47 3.70
N PHE A 29 9.20 -10.04 3.34
CA PHE A 29 7.94 -9.31 3.34
C PHE A 29 7.56 -8.82 4.74
N LEU A 30 7.57 -9.71 5.73
CA LEU A 30 7.23 -9.37 7.12
C LEU A 30 8.22 -8.37 7.72
N LEU A 31 9.53 -8.55 7.50
CA LEU A 31 10.55 -7.60 7.95
C LEU A 31 10.42 -6.23 7.26
N SER A 32 10.12 -6.22 5.96
CA SER A 32 9.90 -4.97 5.23
C SER A 32 8.69 -4.23 5.78
N TYR A 33 7.59 -4.95 6.03
CA TYR A 33 6.38 -4.37 6.58
C TYR A 33 6.54 -3.90 8.03
N ALA A 34 7.27 -4.64 8.86
CA ALA A 34 7.46 -4.33 10.28
C ALA A 34 8.52 -3.25 10.55
N VAL A 35 9.61 -3.24 9.76
CA VAL A 35 10.77 -2.36 10.01
C VAL A 35 10.79 -1.19 9.03
N LEU A 36 10.74 -1.46 7.73
CA LEU A 36 10.84 -0.41 6.71
C LEU A 36 9.54 0.38 6.57
N GLY A 37 8.39 -0.30 6.72
CA GLY A 37 7.06 0.27 6.64
C GLY A 37 6.86 1.47 7.57
N PRO A 38 6.91 1.32 8.90
CA PRO A 38 6.62 2.42 9.82
C PRO A 38 7.56 3.61 9.62
N LEU A 39 8.84 3.36 9.34
CA LEU A 39 9.80 4.42 9.03
C LEU A 39 9.42 5.16 7.74
N HIS A 40 9.02 4.43 6.71
CA HIS A 40 8.55 5.00 5.46
C HIS A 40 7.30 5.85 5.69
N TYR A 41 6.27 5.33 6.37
CA TYR A 41 5.01 6.03 6.61
C TYR A 41 5.24 7.36 7.33
N LEU A 42 6.04 7.35 8.40
CA LEU A 42 6.31 8.54 9.23
C LEU A 42 7.10 9.61 8.47
N THR A 43 8.12 9.19 7.72
CA THR A 43 8.95 10.12 6.95
C THR A 43 8.22 10.67 5.73
N GLU A 44 7.37 9.86 5.09
CA GLU A 44 6.52 10.27 3.98
C GLU A 44 5.44 11.26 4.41
N ILE A 45 4.68 10.95 5.46
CA ILE A 45 3.66 11.87 5.99
C ILE A 45 4.30 13.22 6.36
N GLY A 46 5.46 13.18 7.02
CA GLY A 46 6.21 14.38 7.36
C GLY A 46 6.67 15.20 6.14
N TRP A 47 7.03 14.53 5.06
CA TRP A 47 7.43 15.16 3.79
C TRP A 47 6.23 15.71 3.01
N LEU A 48 5.13 14.98 2.95
CA LEU A 48 3.87 15.39 2.32
C LEU A 48 3.30 16.64 2.99
N ASP A 49 3.36 16.71 4.33
CA ASP A 49 2.95 17.87 5.10
C ASP A 49 3.69 19.16 4.69
N GLY A 50 5.00 19.05 4.44
CA GLY A 50 5.84 20.15 3.96
C GLY A 50 5.49 20.62 2.54
N ARG A 51 4.71 19.84 1.79
CA ARG A 51 4.23 20.16 0.44
C ARG A 51 2.72 20.40 0.40
N ASN A 52 2.10 20.66 1.55
CA ASN A 52 0.65 20.81 1.68
C ASN A 52 -0.13 19.63 1.06
N TYR A 53 0.47 18.42 1.11
CA TYR A 53 -0.09 17.20 0.54
C TYR A 53 -0.48 17.33 -0.93
N PHE A 54 0.16 18.24 -1.67
CA PHE A 54 -0.16 18.55 -3.07
C PHE A 54 -1.62 18.99 -3.32
N ALA A 55 -2.35 19.33 -2.26
CA ALA A 55 -3.71 19.82 -2.32
C ALA A 55 -3.77 21.34 -2.46
N LYS A 56 -4.89 21.86 -2.98
CA LYS A 56 -5.15 23.32 -3.05
C LYS A 56 -5.38 23.95 -1.68
N SER A 57 -5.75 23.17 -0.66
CA SER A 57 -5.92 23.64 0.71
C SER A 57 -5.45 22.56 1.67
N LYS A 58 -4.58 22.94 2.62
CA LYS A 58 -4.04 22.03 3.63
C LYS A 58 -5.13 21.50 4.57
N ARG A 59 -6.20 22.27 4.80
CA ARG A 59 -7.32 21.86 5.67
C ARG A 59 -8.10 20.70 5.08
N ASP A 60 -8.19 20.64 3.75
CA ASP A 60 -8.99 19.60 3.06
C ASP A 60 -8.45 18.20 3.37
N VAL A 61 -7.16 18.09 3.63
CA VAL A 61 -6.47 16.83 3.94
C VAL A 61 -7.08 16.11 5.15
N TRP A 62 -7.67 16.83 6.11
CA TRP A 62 -8.39 16.22 7.22
C TRP A 62 -9.56 15.33 6.78
N ILE A 63 -10.16 15.59 5.62
CA ILE A 63 -11.18 14.70 5.05
C ILE A 63 -10.57 13.33 4.73
N LEU A 64 -9.34 13.29 4.19
CA LEU A 64 -8.64 12.02 3.93
C LEU A 64 -8.31 11.30 5.23
N VAL A 65 -7.91 12.03 6.28
CA VAL A 65 -7.67 11.46 7.63
C VAL A 65 -8.95 10.85 8.20
N ILE A 66 -10.08 11.55 8.10
CA ILE A 66 -11.39 11.06 8.57
C ILE A 66 -11.81 9.82 7.78
N LEU A 67 -11.72 9.84 6.44
CA LEU A 67 -12.04 8.69 5.60
C LEU A 67 -11.14 7.48 5.92
N CYS A 68 -9.87 7.71 6.22
CA CYS A 68 -8.96 6.67 6.70
C CYS A 68 -9.44 6.09 8.03
N ALA A 69 -9.80 6.94 9.01
CA ALA A 69 -10.30 6.50 10.30
C ALA A 69 -11.58 5.63 10.14
N LEU A 70 -12.53 6.09 9.31
CA LEU A 70 -13.76 5.35 9.01
C LEU A 70 -13.49 3.99 8.34
N MET A 71 -12.53 3.93 7.40
CA MET A 71 -12.10 2.68 6.78
C MET A 71 -11.47 1.73 7.82
N THR A 72 -10.54 2.25 8.62
CA THR A 72 -9.79 1.43 9.59
C THR A 72 -10.64 0.96 10.77
N PHE A 73 -11.76 1.63 11.06
CA PHE A 73 -12.76 1.13 12.00
C PHE A 73 -13.28 -0.26 11.59
N GLY A 74 -13.57 -0.48 10.31
CA GLY A 74 -14.04 -1.79 9.84
C GLY A 74 -13.01 -2.89 10.04
N PHE A 75 -11.74 -2.59 9.73
CA PHE A 75 -10.62 -3.49 10.04
C PHE A 75 -10.54 -3.81 11.54
N ALA A 76 -10.58 -2.78 12.40
CA ALA A 76 -10.51 -2.96 13.85
C ALA A 76 -11.68 -3.79 14.39
N TYR A 77 -12.90 -3.53 13.92
CA TYR A 77 -14.11 -4.27 14.31
C TYR A 77 -13.97 -5.77 14.05
N HIS A 78 -13.46 -6.16 12.87
CA HIS A 78 -13.22 -7.55 12.52
C HIS A 78 -12.07 -8.22 13.29
N GLN A 79 -11.32 -7.44 14.09
CA GLN A 79 -10.22 -7.93 14.92
C GLN A 79 -10.55 -7.91 16.42
N PHE A 80 -11.70 -7.38 16.85
CA PHE A 80 -11.99 -7.26 18.28
C PHE A 80 -12.03 -8.60 19.02
N ASP A 81 -12.58 -9.65 18.42
CA ASP A 81 -12.68 -10.98 19.03
C ASP A 81 -11.32 -11.67 19.18
N ASN A 82 -10.31 -11.16 18.46
CA ASN A 82 -8.98 -11.71 18.41
C ASN A 82 -8.07 -11.24 19.56
N TYR A 83 -8.53 -10.32 20.42
CA TYR A 83 -7.78 -9.84 21.58
C TYR A 83 -8.63 -9.89 22.85
N THR A 84 -8.02 -10.28 23.97
CA THR A 84 -8.67 -10.39 25.27
C THR A 84 -9.31 -9.07 25.72
N LEU A 85 -8.64 -7.94 25.49
CA LEU A 85 -9.10 -6.60 25.87
C LEU A 85 -10.36 -6.16 25.12
N THR A 86 -10.48 -6.53 23.84
CA THR A 86 -11.55 -6.05 22.95
C THR A 86 -12.65 -7.08 22.71
N LYS A 87 -12.53 -8.29 23.26
CA LYS A 87 -13.42 -9.42 22.99
C LYS A 87 -14.91 -9.15 23.24
N SER A 88 -15.24 -8.25 24.17
CA SER A 88 -16.62 -7.87 24.49
C SER A 88 -17.15 -6.69 23.66
N TRP A 89 -16.29 -6.02 22.88
CA TRP A 89 -16.64 -4.76 22.22
C TRP A 89 -17.65 -4.96 21.09
N ASN A 90 -17.56 -6.06 20.34
CA ASN A 90 -18.56 -6.40 19.33
C ASN A 90 -19.96 -6.54 19.93
N ALA A 91 -20.08 -7.27 21.05
CA ALA A 91 -21.35 -7.43 21.76
C ALA A 91 -21.86 -6.09 22.32
N ALA A 92 -20.96 -5.27 22.92
CA ALA A 92 -21.31 -3.96 23.44
C ALA A 92 -21.81 -3.01 22.34
N ILE A 93 -21.16 -2.97 21.18
CA ILE A 93 -21.60 -2.18 20.02
C ILE A 93 -22.96 -2.66 19.54
N ASN A 94 -23.13 -3.97 19.37
CA ASN A 94 -24.37 -4.57 18.87
C ASN A 94 -25.56 -4.36 19.81
N GLY A 95 -25.33 -4.25 21.12
CA GLY A 95 -26.35 -3.96 22.13
C GLY A 95 -26.60 -2.46 22.38
N SER A 96 -25.92 -1.57 21.67
CA SER A 96 -25.96 -0.12 21.91
C SER A 96 -26.73 0.65 20.84
N TRP A 97 -27.04 1.93 21.12
CA TRP A 97 -27.57 2.88 20.15
C TRP A 97 -26.64 3.09 18.93
N PHE A 98 -25.35 2.73 19.04
CA PHE A 98 -24.36 2.89 17.97
C PHE A 98 -24.44 1.82 16.88
N LYS A 99 -25.22 0.73 17.09
CA LYS A 99 -25.31 -0.38 16.14
C LYS A 99 -25.63 0.07 14.70
N PRO A 100 -26.64 0.92 14.41
CA PRO A 100 -26.95 1.30 13.03
C PRO A 100 -25.81 2.05 12.35
N VAL A 101 -25.03 2.82 13.11
CA VAL A 101 -23.84 3.51 12.61
C VAL A 101 -22.74 2.50 12.31
N SER A 102 -22.47 1.56 13.22
CA SER A 102 -21.49 0.50 12.99
C SER A 102 -21.84 -0.35 11.76
N ASP A 103 -23.10 -0.78 11.61
CA ASP A 103 -23.57 -1.53 10.45
C ASP A 103 -23.35 -0.76 9.14
N PHE A 104 -23.62 0.56 9.15
CA PHE A 104 -23.35 1.42 8.01
C PHE A 104 -21.85 1.49 7.67
N LEU A 105 -20.99 1.70 8.68
CA LEU A 105 -19.54 1.77 8.48
C LEU A 105 -18.98 0.46 7.90
N LEU A 106 -19.44 -0.69 8.41
CA LEU A 106 -19.02 -2.01 7.92
C LEU A 106 -19.51 -2.27 6.50
N LYS A 107 -20.76 -1.91 6.19
CA LYS A 107 -21.31 -2.06 4.83
C LYS A 107 -20.55 -1.25 3.78
N TYR A 108 -20.08 -0.05 4.14
CA TYR A 108 -19.40 0.88 3.23
C TYR A 108 -17.89 1.00 3.44
N GLU A 109 -17.25 0.09 4.18
CA GLU A 109 -15.82 0.13 4.51
C GLU A 109 -14.94 0.41 3.27
N ARG A 110 -15.20 -0.34 2.18
CA ARG A 110 -14.45 -0.22 0.92
C ARG A 110 -14.73 1.08 0.18
N SER A 111 -15.91 1.65 0.38
CA SER A 111 -16.33 2.90 -0.24
C SER A 111 -15.54 4.10 0.31
N PHE A 112 -15.05 4.04 1.54
CA PHE A 112 -14.20 5.11 2.08
C PHE A 112 -12.84 5.22 1.35
N ILE A 113 -12.30 4.11 0.84
CA ILE A 113 -11.07 4.12 0.03
C ILE A 113 -11.33 4.80 -1.32
N PHE A 114 -12.43 4.45 -1.99
CA PHE A 114 -12.85 5.12 -3.22
C PHE A 114 -13.01 6.63 -3.00
N LEU A 115 -13.73 6.99 -1.92
CA LEU A 115 -13.98 8.38 -1.59
C LEU A 115 -12.67 9.13 -1.34
N ALA A 116 -11.71 8.53 -0.64
CA ALA A 116 -10.41 9.15 -0.43
C ALA A 116 -9.67 9.40 -1.75
N PHE A 117 -9.63 8.41 -2.63
CA PHE A 117 -9.00 8.54 -3.95
C PHE A 117 -9.68 9.59 -4.84
N TYR A 118 -11.01 9.56 -4.92
CA TYR A 118 -11.81 10.51 -5.70
C TYR A 118 -11.71 11.94 -5.14
N THR A 119 -11.79 12.07 -3.82
CA THR A 119 -11.65 13.34 -3.10
C THR A 119 -10.27 13.94 -3.33
N ALA A 120 -9.21 13.11 -3.34
CA ALA A 120 -7.86 13.57 -3.66
C ALA A 120 -7.75 14.21 -5.06
N VAL A 121 -8.48 13.71 -6.07
CA VAL A 121 -8.56 14.36 -7.40
C VAL A 121 -9.12 15.77 -7.25
N MET A 122 -10.24 15.91 -6.54
CA MET A 122 -10.91 17.20 -6.34
C MET A 122 -10.02 18.20 -5.58
N MET A 123 -9.34 17.74 -4.53
CA MET A 123 -8.38 18.55 -3.75
C MET A 123 -7.18 19.01 -4.56
N THR A 124 -6.74 18.19 -5.53
CA THR A 124 -5.54 18.46 -6.32
C THR A 124 -5.81 19.47 -7.43
N PHE A 125 -6.94 19.32 -8.13
CA PHE A 125 -7.18 20.04 -9.39
C PHE A 125 -8.26 21.13 -9.31
N VAL A 126 -9.25 21.01 -8.41
CA VAL A 126 -10.37 21.97 -8.35
C VAL A 126 -10.02 23.15 -7.43
N LYS A 127 -9.78 24.31 -8.04
CA LYS A 127 -9.43 25.55 -7.32
C LYS A 127 -10.62 26.18 -6.58
N LYS A 128 -11.81 26.20 -7.21
CA LYS A 128 -13.01 26.84 -6.65
C LYS A 128 -13.58 25.99 -5.51
N VAL A 129 -13.55 26.51 -4.29
CA VAL A 129 -13.91 25.79 -3.05
C VAL A 129 -15.33 25.23 -3.09
N LYS A 130 -16.33 26.02 -3.50
CA LYS A 130 -17.73 25.57 -3.60
C LYS A 130 -17.88 24.40 -4.56
N THR A 131 -17.37 24.54 -5.78
CA THR A 131 -17.40 23.49 -6.82
C THR A 131 -16.70 22.22 -6.33
N ARG A 132 -15.56 22.36 -5.65
CA ARG A 132 -14.79 21.25 -5.12
C ARG A 132 -15.62 20.42 -4.13
N TYR A 133 -16.28 21.05 -3.16
CA TYR A 133 -17.11 20.31 -2.19
C TYR A 133 -18.36 19.71 -2.81
N ILE A 134 -19.01 20.40 -3.76
CA ILE A 134 -20.15 19.84 -4.50
C ILE A 134 -19.73 18.56 -5.24
N LEU A 135 -18.58 18.58 -5.92
CA LEU A 135 -18.06 17.41 -6.62
C LEU A 135 -17.66 16.29 -5.66
N MET A 136 -17.12 16.61 -4.47
CA MET A 136 -16.84 15.60 -3.43
C MET A 136 -18.13 14.91 -2.94
N ILE A 137 -19.22 15.67 -2.75
CA ILE A 137 -20.53 15.11 -2.37
C ILE A 137 -21.07 14.19 -3.48
N LEU A 138 -20.89 14.55 -4.75
CA LEU A 138 -21.23 13.64 -5.86
C LEU A 138 -20.47 12.30 -5.76
N GLY A 139 -19.24 12.32 -5.25
CA GLY A 139 -18.47 11.11 -4.96
C GLY A 139 -19.18 10.16 -3.99
N LEU A 140 -19.93 10.66 -3.00
CA LEU A 140 -20.73 9.84 -2.08
C LEU A 140 -21.83 9.09 -2.82
N VAL A 141 -22.52 9.77 -3.74
CA VAL A 141 -23.58 9.17 -4.56
C VAL A 141 -23.00 8.06 -5.44
N ILE A 142 -21.86 8.31 -6.09
CA ILE A 142 -21.18 7.30 -6.91
C ILE A 142 -20.76 6.11 -6.04
N ALA A 143 -20.16 6.36 -4.87
CA ALA A 143 -19.71 5.32 -3.96
C ALA A 143 -20.86 4.43 -3.46
N PHE A 144 -22.04 5.02 -3.23
CA PHE A 144 -23.25 4.30 -2.86
C PHE A 144 -23.68 3.32 -3.95
N PHE A 145 -23.74 3.78 -5.22
CA PHE A 145 -24.14 2.91 -6.34
C PHE A 145 -23.10 1.85 -6.70
N LEU A 146 -21.81 2.10 -6.46
CA LEU A 146 -20.75 1.12 -6.71
C LEU A 146 -20.63 0.06 -5.61
N ASN A 147 -21.22 0.29 -4.43
CA ASN A 147 -21.18 -0.67 -3.34
C ASN A 147 -21.91 -1.97 -3.74
N GLY A 148 -21.28 -3.12 -3.49
CA GLY A 148 -21.81 -4.44 -3.84
C GLY A 148 -21.26 -5.04 -5.14
N PHE A 149 -20.63 -4.25 -6.02
CA PHE A 149 -19.95 -4.80 -7.19
C PHE A 149 -18.62 -5.48 -6.80
N THR A 150 -18.43 -6.76 -7.16
CA THR A 150 -17.22 -7.51 -6.82
C THR A 150 -15.95 -6.85 -7.37
N ALA A 151 -15.97 -6.39 -8.61
CA ALA A 151 -14.82 -5.72 -9.23
C ALA A 151 -14.44 -4.43 -8.48
N TYR A 152 -15.44 -3.67 -8.01
CA TYR A 152 -15.22 -2.47 -7.21
C TYR A 152 -14.54 -2.81 -5.87
N THR A 153 -15.07 -3.81 -5.15
CA THR A 153 -14.50 -4.32 -3.90
C THR A 153 -13.06 -4.78 -4.08
N MET A 154 -12.76 -5.53 -5.15
CA MET A 154 -11.42 -6.05 -5.39
C MET A 154 -10.44 -4.97 -5.82
N ILE A 155 -10.78 -4.17 -6.83
CA ILE A 155 -9.86 -3.19 -7.40
C ILE A 155 -9.67 -2.02 -6.44
N ILE A 156 -10.76 -1.42 -5.95
CA ILE A 156 -10.69 -0.22 -5.11
C ILE A 156 -10.51 -0.59 -3.64
N GLY A 157 -11.25 -1.60 -3.17
CA GLY A 157 -11.26 -1.97 -1.76
C GLY A 157 -10.01 -2.73 -1.30
N ILE A 158 -9.35 -3.46 -2.20
CA ILE A 158 -8.21 -4.32 -1.87
C ILE A 158 -6.96 -3.91 -2.63
N MET A 159 -6.98 -3.91 -3.96
CA MET A 159 -5.76 -3.71 -4.77
C MET A 159 -5.25 -2.27 -4.70
N LEU A 160 -6.14 -1.26 -4.63
CA LEU A 160 -5.76 0.16 -4.59
C LEU A 160 -4.80 0.49 -3.44
N PRO A 161 -5.13 0.21 -2.16
CA PRO A 161 -4.23 0.51 -1.04
C PRO A 161 -3.08 -0.51 -0.89
N THR A 162 -3.11 -1.62 -1.64
CA THR A 162 -2.08 -2.66 -1.57
C THR A 162 -1.23 -2.62 -2.84
N VAL A 163 -1.43 -3.57 -3.77
CA VAL A 163 -0.61 -3.79 -4.96
C VAL A 163 -0.52 -2.56 -5.87
N ILE A 164 -1.62 -1.84 -6.10
CA ILE A 164 -1.62 -0.67 -6.98
C ILE A 164 -0.76 0.44 -6.37
N HIS A 165 -0.93 0.74 -5.09
CA HIS A 165 -0.09 1.74 -4.42
C HIS A 165 1.39 1.33 -4.40
N VAL A 166 1.72 0.15 -3.86
CA VAL A 166 3.13 -0.22 -3.65
C VAL A 166 3.86 -0.55 -4.96
N TYR A 167 3.18 -1.11 -5.96
CA TYR A 167 3.83 -1.55 -7.21
C TYR A 167 3.54 -0.62 -8.39
N VAL A 168 2.26 -0.35 -8.67
CA VAL A 168 1.86 0.41 -9.87
C VAL A 168 2.26 1.88 -9.74
N PHE A 169 1.92 2.56 -8.63
CA PHE A 169 2.32 3.95 -8.43
C PHE A 169 3.84 4.10 -8.32
N THR A 170 4.54 3.15 -7.68
CA THR A 170 6.01 3.10 -7.70
C THR A 170 6.57 3.09 -9.12
N GLY A 171 6.04 2.22 -9.99
CA GLY A 171 6.43 2.18 -11.41
C GLY A 171 6.15 3.48 -12.15
N LEU A 172 4.99 4.11 -11.90
CA LEU A 172 4.64 5.41 -12.48
C LEU A 172 5.57 6.54 -12.01
N PHE A 173 5.98 6.53 -10.74
CA PHE A 173 6.97 7.51 -10.25
C PHE A 173 8.33 7.34 -10.93
N ILE A 174 8.76 6.10 -11.18
CA ILE A 174 10.00 5.82 -11.93
C ILE A 174 9.87 6.35 -13.37
N LEU A 175 8.76 6.00 -14.04
CA LEU A 175 8.47 6.46 -15.40
C LEU A 175 8.43 7.99 -15.48
N TYR A 176 7.71 8.64 -14.58
CA TYR A 176 7.61 10.09 -14.54
C TYR A 176 8.97 10.76 -14.29
N GLY A 177 9.78 10.20 -13.39
CA GLY A 177 11.15 10.64 -13.16
C GLY A 177 12.03 10.53 -14.41
N ALA A 178 11.96 9.41 -15.14
CA ALA A 178 12.69 9.18 -16.39
C ALA A 178 12.25 10.16 -17.49
N LEU A 179 10.93 10.36 -17.65
CA LEU A 179 10.36 11.30 -18.61
C LEU A 179 10.82 12.73 -18.34
N LYS A 180 10.70 13.19 -17.09
CA LYS A 180 11.04 14.56 -16.70
C LYS A 180 12.53 14.86 -16.80
N SER A 181 13.38 13.89 -16.45
CA SER A 181 14.85 14.05 -16.48
C SER A 181 15.46 13.76 -17.86
N LYS A 182 14.70 13.21 -18.81
CA LYS A 182 15.18 12.71 -20.10
C LYS A 182 16.36 11.72 -19.94
N SER A 183 16.36 10.95 -18.85
CA SER A 183 17.47 10.08 -18.46
C SER A 183 17.32 8.68 -19.07
N VAL A 184 18.30 8.25 -19.88
CA VAL A 184 18.36 6.87 -20.40
C VAL A 184 18.43 5.86 -19.26
N SER A 185 19.24 6.12 -18.22
CA SER A 185 19.33 5.24 -17.05
C SER A 185 18.01 5.15 -16.28
N GLY A 186 17.18 6.19 -16.30
CA GLY A 186 15.84 6.17 -15.74
C GLY A 186 14.91 5.20 -16.48
N TYR A 187 14.97 5.16 -17.82
CA TYR A 187 14.23 4.18 -18.61
C TYR A 187 14.76 2.76 -18.40
N VAL A 188 16.08 2.57 -18.30
CA VAL A 188 16.67 1.27 -17.96
C VAL A 188 16.17 0.78 -16.60
N SER A 189 16.10 1.67 -15.59
CA SER A 189 15.55 1.34 -14.27
C SER A 189 14.10 0.87 -14.36
N LEU A 190 13.25 1.53 -15.16
CA LEU A 190 11.89 1.07 -15.41
C LEU A 190 11.85 -0.31 -16.10
N MET A 191 12.74 -0.56 -17.06
CA MET A 191 12.81 -1.86 -17.74
C MET A 191 13.25 -2.97 -16.79
N VAL A 192 14.21 -2.73 -15.90
CA VAL A 192 14.59 -3.69 -14.86
C VAL A 192 13.41 -3.98 -13.93
N PHE A 193 12.68 -2.95 -13.50
CA PHE A 193 11.50 -3.09 -12.65
C PHE A 193 10.43 -4.00 -13.29
N LEU A 194 10.13 -3.79 -14.57
CA LEU A 194 9.17 -4.63 -15.31
C LEU A 194 9.70 -6.02 -15.63
N ALA A 195 11.00 -6.14 -15.94
CA ALA A 195 11.65 -7.43 -16.21
C ALA A 195 11.61 -8.34 -14.98
N ILE A 196 11.79 -7.79 -13.77
CA ILE A 196 11.67 -8.57 -12.53
C ILE A 196 10.27 -9.16 -12.38
N LEU A 197 9.20 -8.39 -12.65
CA LEU A 197 7.85 -8.95 -12.64
C LEU A 197 7.69 -10.09 -13.65
N PHE A 198 8.25 -9.94 -14.85
CA PHE A 198 8.26 -11.03 -15.84
C PHE A 198 8.99 -12.26 -15.28
N LEU A 199 10.18 -12.11 -14.71
CA LEU A 199 10.91 -13.23 -14.09
C LEU A 199 10.09 -13.92 -12.99
N ILE A 200 9.37 -13.16 -12.16
CA ILE A 200 8.49 -13.69 -11.10
C ILE A 200 7.29 -14.46 -11.67
N ILE A 201 6.76 -14.04 -12.82
CA ILE A 201 5.64 -14.74 -13.49
C ILE A 201 6.13 -16.07 -14.08
N PHE A 202 7.30 -16.08 -14.72
CA PHE A 202 7.80 -17.23 -15.47
C PHE A 202 8.60 -18.25 -14.66
N GLN A 203 9.08 -17.90 -13.46
CA GLN A 203 9.68 -18.88 -12.54
C GLN A 203 8.72 -20.03 -12.23
N ARG A 204 9.26 -21.19 -11.84
CA ARG A 204 8.48 -22.36 -11.42
C ARG A 204 8.96 -22.80 -10.04
N PRO A 205 8.61 -22.06 -8.97
CA PRO A 205 9.08 -22.39 -7.64
C PRO A 205 8.53 -23.76 -7.24
N ASN A 206 9.40 -24.61 -6.72
CA ASN A 206 9.01 -25.86 -6.07
C ASN A 206 8.52 -25.52 -4.67
N ALA A 207 7.30 -25.92 -4.32
CA ALA A 207 6.72 -25.58 -3.04
C ALA A 207 7.49 -26.18 -1.85
N ALA A 208 8.20 -27.29 -2.06
CA ALA A 208 9.04 -27.91 -1.05
C ALA A 208 10.26 -27.04 -0.67
N ASP A 209 10.65 -26.06 -1.49
CA ASP A 209 11.80 -25.21 -1.17
C ASP A 209 11.40 -24.08 -0.19
N TYR A 210 10.10 -23.87 0.03
CA TYR A 210 9.54 -22.76 0.78
C TYR A 210 8.83 -23.24 2.05
N HIS A 211 9.64 -23.67 3.01
CA HIS A 211 9.16 -24.02 4.34
C HIS A 211 9.02 -22.77 5.21
N LEU A 212 7.90 -22.69 5.93
CA LEU A 212 7.62 -21.64 6.90
C LEU A 212 7.05 -22.30 8.16
N ASP A 213 7.63 -22.00 9.31
CA ASP A 213 7.25 -22.57 10.59
C ASP A 213 7.30 -21.52 11.71
N GLY A 214 6.83 -21.94 12.89
CA GLY A 214 6.82 -21.15 14.12
C GLY A 214 6.26 -19.74 13.94
N TYR A 215 7.00 -18.78 14.50
CA TYR A 215 6.64 -17.37 14.55
C TYR A 215 6.27 -16.78 13.17
N TRP A 216 6.99 -17.15 12.11
CA TRP A 216 6.77 -16.57 10.79
C TRP A 216 5.49 -17.07 10.14
N LEU A 217 5.18 -18.36 10.31
CA LEU A 217 3.94 -18.95 9.82
C LEU A 217 2.73 -18.34 10.53
N GLU A 218 2.80 -18.28 11.86
CA GLU A 218 1.77 -17.67 12.69
C GLU A 218 1.53 -16.21 12.29
N SER A 219 2.60 -15.43 12.14
CA SER A 219 2.52 -14.04 11.70
C SER A 219 1.84 -13.86 10.33
N MET A 220 2.14 -14.74 9.36
CA MET A 220 1.51 -14.70 8.02
C MET A 220 0.01 -15.04 8.06
N ILE A 221 -0.37 -16.02 8.88
CA ILE A 221 -1.77 -16.47 9.02
C ILE A 221 -2.59 -15.41 9.76
N GLU A 222 -2.12 -14.98 10.93
CA GLU A 222 -2.85 -14.05 11.78
C GLU A 222 -3.02 -12.67 11.15
N SER A 223 -2.04 -12.24 10.35
CA SER A 223 -2.09 -10.98 9.60
C SER A 223 -2.95 -11.06 8.34
N LYS A 224 -3.48 -12.23 7.98
CA LYS A 224 -4.29 -12.49 6.76
C LYS A 224 -3.60 -12.09 5.44
N PHE A 225 -2.28 -12.03 5.41
CA PHE A 225 -1.54 -11.66 4.20
C PHE A 225 -1.65 -12.74 3.10
N VAL A 226 -1.73 -14.01 3.49
CA VAL A 226 -2.00 -15.11 2.56
C VAL A 226 -3.42 -15.02 1.99
N ASP A 227 -4.39 -14.62 2.80
CA ASP A 227 -5.78 -14.45 2.34
C ASP A 227 -5.91 -13.29 1.35
N LEU A 228 -5.22 -12.17 1.61
CA LEU A 228 -5.17 -11.03 0.70
C LEU A 228 -4.69 -11.43 -0.70
N SER A 229 -3.55 -12.11 -0.76
CA SER A 229 -2.94 -12.55 -2.01
C SER A 229 -3.76 -13.65 -2.69
N GLY A 230 -4.39 -14.53 -1.91
CA GLY A 230 -5.35 -15.52 -2.39
C GLY A 230 -6.62 -14.91 -2.99
N ALA A 231 -7.16 -13.85 -2.38
CA ALA A 231 -8.33 -13.13 -2.88
C ALA A 231 -8.04 -12.47 -4.24
N ILE A 232 -6.86 -11.85 -4.39
CA ILE A 232 -6.41 -11.29 -5.67
C ILE A 232 -6.25 -12.41 -6.71
N ALA A 233 -5.56 -13.50 -6.37
CA ALA A 233 -5.34 -14.61 -7.30
C ALA A 233 -6.65 -15.28 -7.74
N GLY A 234 -7.62 -15.42 -6.83
CA GLY A 234 -8.96 -15.94 -7.14
C GLY A 234 -9.76 -15.01 -8.04
N PHE A 235 -9.75 -13.70 -7.75
CA PHE A 235 -10.42 -12.69 -8.58
C PHE A 235 -9.86 -12.63 -10.00
N MET A 236 -8.53 -12.78 -10.16
CA MET A 236 -7.87 -12.80 -11.46
C MET A 236 -8.01 -14.14 -12.21
N GLY A 237 -8.65 -15.15 -11.59
CA GLY A 237 -8.81 -16.47 -12.18
C GLY A 237 -7.51 -17.30 -12.27
N TRP A 238 -6.46 -16.91 -11.54
CA TRP A 238 -5.17 -17.60 -11.55
C TRP A 238 -5.17 -18.89 -10.73
N VAL A 239 -6.13 -19.02 -9.82
CA VAL A 239 -6.28 -20.20 -8.96
C VAL A 239 -7.76 -20.55 -8.79
N LYS A 240 -8.07 -21.85 -8.74
CA LYS A 240 -9.42 -22.31 -8.41
C LYS A 240 -9.70 -22.14 -6.90
N PRO A 241 -10.96 -21.97 -6.49
CA PRO A 241 -11.34 -21.93 -5.07
C PRO A 241 -10.76 -23.12 -4.30
N GLY A 242 -10.19 -22.85 -3.12
CA GLY A 242 -9.58 -23.88 -2.26
C GLY A 242 -8.27 -24.49 -2.77
N ARG A 243 -7.70 -23.98 -3.87
CA ARG A 243 -6.41 -24.46 -4.43
C ARG A 243 -5.24 -23.51 -4.20
N TYR A 244 -5.46 -22.38 -3.54
CA TYR A 244 -4.40 -21.43 -3.20
C TYR A 244 -3.49 -21.98 -2.09
N ILE A 245 -4.11 -22.48 -1.02
CA ILE A 245 -3.51 -23.30 0.04
C ILE A 245 -4.00 -24.74 -0.19
N ILE A 246 -3.08 -25.63 -0.52
CA ILE A 246 -3.34 -27.04 -0.80
C ILE A 246 -3.25 -27.81 0.52
N ARG A 247 -4.38 -28.34 0.99
CA ARG A 247 -4.38 -29.20 2.18
C ARG A 247 -3.71 -30.54 1.89
N THR A 248 -2.77 -30.92 2.73
CA THR A 248 -2.07 -32.20 2.70
C THR A 248 -2.87 -33.27 3.46
N PRO A 249 -2.71 -34.56 3.12
CA PRO A 249 -3.41 -35.66 3.79
C PRO A 249 -3.19 -35.72 5.31
N ASN A 250 -2.07 -35.17 5.79
CA ASN A 250 -1.70 -35.16 7.22
C ASN A 250 -2.27 -33.94 7.98
N GLY A 251 -3.18 -33.17 7.38
CA GLY A 251 -3.80 -32.00 8.01
C GLY A 251 -3.00 -30.69 7.90
N GLY A 252 -1.79 -30.70 7.35
CA GLY A 252 -1.01 -29.49 7.05
C GLY A 252 -1.46 -28.78 5.76
N GLY A 253 -1.21 -27.48 5.60
CA GLY A 253 -1.46 -26.73 4.36
C GLY A 253 -0.15 -26.36 3.65
N MET A 254 -0.02 -26.68 2.36
CA MET A 254 1.10 -26.29 1.50
C MET A 254 0.66 -25.20 0.54
N LEU A 255 1.49 -24.17 0.34
CA LEU A 255 1.18 -23.12 -0.63
C LEU A 255 1.32 -23.66 -2.06
N SER A 256 0.36 -23.32 -2.92
CA SER A 256 0.47 -23.60 -4.35
C SER A 256 1.62 -22.82 -5.00
N SER A 257 2.08 -23.25 -6.17
CA SER A 257 3.10 -22.50 -6.94
C SER A 257 2.65 -21.06 -7.23
N VAL A 258 1.35 -20.83 -7.48
CA VAL A 258 0.77 -19.48 -7.64
C VAL A 258 0.89 -18.67 -6.36
N ALA A 259 0.61 -19.27 -5.20
CA ALA A 259 0.73 -18.59 -3.91
C ALA A 259 2.18 -18.17 -3.61
N ILE A 260 3.16 -19.02 -3.92
CA ILE A 260 4.58 -18.69 -3.73
C ILE A 260 5.00 -17.57 -4.67
N LYS A 261 4.61 -17.60 -5.95
CA LYS A 261 4.89 -16.50 -6.89
C LYS A 261 4.29 -15.18 -6.41
N MET A 262 3.06 -15.21 -5.91
CA MET A 262 2.41 -14.05 -5.33
C MET A 262 3.16 -13.55 -4.10
N GLN A 263 3.63 -14.43 -3.22
CA GLN A 263 4.41 -14.02 -2.07
C GLN A 263 5.75 -13.40 -2.47
N ILE A 264 6.47 -13.98 -3.43
CA ILE A 264 7.71 -13.42 -3.98
C ILE A 264 7.44 -12.03 -4.57
N PHE A 265 6.34 -11.87 -5.33
CA PHE A 265 5.92 -10.59 -5.85
C PHE A 265 5.65 -9.56 -4.74
N MET A 266 4.88 -9.93 -3.71
CA MET A 266 4.55 -9.04 -2.60
C MET A 266 5.80 -8.64 -1.82
N ALA A 267 6.70 -9.59 -1.54
CA ALA A 267 7.98 -9.31 -0.91
C ALA A 267 8.79 -8.30 -1.72
N PHE A 268 9.01 -8.57 -3.01
CA PHE A 268 9.73 -7.66 -3.90
C PHE A 268 9.09 -6.27 -3.94
N ALA A 269 7.78 -6.20 -4.17
CA ALA A 269 7.06 -4.95 -4.35
C ALA A 269 7.13 -4.07 -3.09
N TYR A 270 6.86 -4.63 -1.92
CA TYR A 270 6.89 -3.88 -0.65
C TYR A 270 8.32 -3.48 -0.28
N THR A 271 9.29 -4.40 -0.34
CA THR A 271 10.69 -4.10 0.00
C THR A 271 11.24 -3.00 -0.91
N TYR A 272 11.06 -3.15 -2.23
CA TYR A 272 11.56 -2.15 -3.17
C TYR A 272 10.82 -0.82 -3.04
N HIS A 273 9.50 -0.82 -2.83
CA HIS A 273 8.73 0.40 -2.62
C HIS A 273 9.32 1.26 -1.48
N TYR A 274 9.58 0.65 -0.32
CA TYR A 274 10.19 1.35 0.82
C TYR A 274 11.64 1.78 0.55
N LEU A 275 12.47 0.91 -0.04
CA LEU A 275 13.86 1.25 -0.35
C LEU A 275 13.97 2.37 -1.39
N ASN A 276 13.08 2.39 -2.39
CA ASN A 276 12.96 3.44 -3.39
C ASN A 276 12.58 4.80 -2.80
N TRP A 277 11.80 4.82 -1.71
CA TRP A 277 11.56 6.05 -0.96
C TRP A 277 12.86 6.56 -0.33
N PHE A 278 13.58 5.71 0.39
CA PHE A 278 14.78 6.10 1.12
C PHE A 278 15.97 6.46 0.21
N SER A 279 16.08 5.83 -0.97
CA SER A 279 17.14 6.11 -1.94
C SER A 279 17.06 7.53 -2.53
N LYS A 280 15.87 8.11 -2.58
CA LYS A 280 15.58 9.40 -3.23
C LYS A 280 15.97 10.62 -2.41
N THR A 281 17.03 10.59 -1.61
CA THR A 281 17.42 11.68 -0.69
C THR A 281 17.59 13.06 -1.34
N SER A 282 17.99 13.13 -2.61
CA SER A 282 18.16 14.40 -3.34
C SER A 282 16.87 14.96 -3.94
N VAL A 283 15.85 14.14 -4.14
CA VAL A 283 14.55 14.51 -4.72
C VAL A 283 13.51 14.64 -3.62
N ILE A 284 13.46 13.62 -2.78
CA ILE A 284 12.64 13.44 -1.59
C ILE A 284 13.58 13.62 -0.40
N ASN A 285 13.77 14.87 0.01
CA ASN A 285 14.59 15.24 1.16
C ASN A 285 13.89 14.87 2.49
N TRP A 286 13.54 13.59 2.67
CA TRP A 286 12.76 13.08 3.80
C TRP A 286 13.44 13.34 5.16
N HIS A 287 14.78 13.42 5.18
CA HIS A 287 15.57 13.74 6.38
C HIS A 287 15.64 15.24 6.68
N LYS A 288 15.23 16.13 5.76
CA LYS A 288 15.25 17.59 5.94
C LYS A 288 13.92 18.12 6.45
N ILE A 289 13.39 17.48 7.49
CA ILE A 289 12.19 17.92 8.24
C ILE A 289 12.62 18.53 9.58
N PRO A 290 11.76 19.30 10.27
CA PRO A 290 12.10 19.84 11.59
C PRO A 290 12.60 18.76 12.56
N LYS A 291 13.67 19.04 13.31
CA LYS A 291 14.34 18.05 14.19
C LYS A 291 13.37 17.35 15.15
N ALA A 292 12.44 18.12 15.74
CA ALA A 292 11.42 17.56 16.62
C ALA A 292 10.59 16.45 15.92
N ARG A 293 10.19 16.68 14.68
CA ARG A 293 9.41 15.70 13.89
C ARG A 293 10.24 14.46 13.55
N LEU A 294 11.53 14.64 13.22
CA LEU A 294 12.43 13.52 12.95
C LEU A 294 12.64 12.66 14.22
N ILE A 295 12.85 13.30 15.37
CA ILE A 295 13.00 12.60 16.66
C ILE A 295 11.72 11.84 17.00
N SER A 296 10.55 12.48 16.86
CA SER A 296 9.26 11.79 17.07
C SER A 296 9.07 10.62 16.11
N ALA A 297 9.44 10.77 14.82
CA ALA A 297 9.36 9.69 13.85
C ALA A 297 10.26 8.50 14.24
N ILE A 298 11.49 8.76 14.69
CA ILE A 298 12.41 7.71 15.16
C ILE A 298 11.87 7.04 16.42
N ALA A 299 11.34 7.81 17.38
CA ALA A 299 10.77 7.25 18.61
C ALA A 299 9.55 6.35 18.32
N ILE A 300 8.61 6.81 17.48
CA ILE A 300 7.44 6.00 17.07
C ILE A 300 7.90 4.78 16.29
N TRP A 301 8.91 4.90 15.43
CA TRP A 301 9.48 3.77 14.69
C TRP A 301 10.09 2.71 15.61
N LEU A 302 10.91 3.10 16.59
CA LEU A 302 11.47 2.15 17.57
C LEU A 302 10.35 1.46 18.37
N GLY A 303 9.32 2.20 18.79
CA GLY A 303 8.14 1.62 19.42
C GLY A 303 7.37 0.66 18.51
N SER A 304 7.26 0.99 17.22
CA SER A 304 6.62 0.15 16.21
C SER A 304 7.35 -1.17 16.00
N VAL A 305 8.68 -1.12 15.88
CA VAL A 305 9.52 -2.32 15.76
C VAL A 305 9.40 -3.18 17.02
N ALA A 306 9.44 -2.56 18.21
CA ALA A 306 9.26 -3.29 19.47
C ALA A 306 7.89 -3.99 19.56
N LEU A 307 6.81 -3.35 19.09
CA LEU A 307 5.49 -3.99 19.04
C LEU A 307 5.46 -5.19 18.10
N TYR A 308 6.01 -5.08 16.88
CA TYR A 308 6.07 -6.23 15.96
C TYR A 308 6.94 -7.37 16.49
N MET A 309 8.03 -7.05 17.19
CA MET A 309 8.88 -8.06 17.82
C MET A 309 8.20 -8.74 19.01
N TYR A 310 7.36 -8.02 19.76
CA TYR A 310 6.58 -8.58 20.84
C TYR A 310 5.46 -9.50 20.32
N ASP A 311 4.66 -8.99 19.38
CA ASP A 311 3.57 -9.72 18.74
C ASP A 311 3.24 -9.05 17.40
N TYR A 312 3.39 -9.80 16.31
CA TYR A 312 3.26 -9.24 14.97
C TYR A 312 1.84 -8.71 14.70
N LYS A 313 0.83 -9.42 15.22
CA LYS A 313 -0.58 -9.11 15.04
C LYS A 313 -0.96 -7.84 15.82
N ILE A 314 -0.45 -7.65 17.03
CA ILE A 314 -0.58 -6.38 17.79
C ILE A 314 0.10 -5.24 17.04
N GLY A 315 1.34 -5.44 16.58
CA GLY A 315 2.08 -4.46 15.80
C GLY A 315 1.29 -4.01 14.57
N LEU A 316 0.73 -4.97 13.82
CA LEU A 316 -0.12 -4.71 12.66
C LEU A 316 -1.37 -3.92 13.06
N ALA A 317 -2.11 -4.34 14.10
CA ALA A 317 -3.34 -3.67 14.49
C ALA A 317 -3.14 -2.22 14.95
N VAL A 318 -2.07 -1.96 15.72
CA VAL A 318 -1.74 -0.60 16.20
C VAL A 318 -1.32 0.30 15.03
N LEU A 319 -0.57 -0.25 14.07
CA LEU A 319 0.01 0.54 12.98
C LEU A 319 -0.81 0.52 11.70
N PHE A 320 -1.89 -0.25 11.63
CA PHE A 320 -2.74 -0.36 10.44
C PHE A 320 -3.26 1.02 10.01
N PHE A 321 -3.70 1.85 10.96
CA PHE A 321 -4.13 3.22 10.65
C PHE A 321 -3.01 4.03 10.00
N LEU A 322 -1.80 4.02 10.56
CA LEU A 322 -0.66 4.73 9.99
C LEU A 322 -0.25 4.17 8.61
N SER A 323 -0.34 2.84 8.45
CA SER A 323 -0.10 2.14 7.19
C SER A 323 -1.15 2.44 6.12
N VAL A 324 -2.38 2.80 6.44
CA VAL A 324 -3.36 3.21 5.41
C VAL A 324 -3.33 4.71 5.21
N LEU A 325 -3.04 5.47 6.28
CA LEU A 325 -3.03 6.91 6.25
C LEU A 325 -2.00 7.48 5.28
N HIS A 326 -0.77 6.96 5.26
CA HIS A 326 0.25 7.46 4.31
C HIS A 326 -0.22 7.28 2.85
N VAL A 327 -0.82 6.14 2.52
CA VAL A 327 -1.41 5.87 1.20
C VAL A 327 -2.47 6.92 0.84
N PHE A 328 -3.40 7.19 1.76
CA PHE A 328 -4.49 8.14 1.53
C PHE A 328 -3.94 9.55 1.30
N LEU A 329 -2.95 9.95 2.10
CA LEU A 329 -2.30 11.25 2.03
C LEU A 329 -1.43 11.42 0.78
N GLU A 330 -0.97 10.32 0.19
CA GLU A 330 -0.20 10.32 -1.05
C GLU A 330 -1.08 10.41 -2.32
N PHE A 331 -2.37 10.06 -2.25
CA PHE A 331 -3.25 10.08 -3.42
C PHE A 331 -3.20 11.38 -4.26
N PRO A 332 -3.18 12.59 -3.70
CA PRO A 332 -3.01 13.82 -4.49
C PRO A 332 -1.73 13.82 -5.36
N LEU A 333 -0.62 13.35 -4.81
CA LEU A 333 0.65 13.20 -5.54
C LEU A 333 0.54 12.15 -6.64
N ASN A 334 -0.13 11.03 -6.37
CA ASN A 334 -0.37 9.98 -7.36
C ASN A 334 -1.14 10.56 -8.57
N GLN A 335 -2.18 11.36 -8.32
CA GLN A 335 -2.94 12.01 -9.40
C GLN A 335 -2.10 13.01 -10.21
N LEU A 336 -1.27 13.82 -9.54
CA LEU A 336 -0.35 14.74 -10.23
C LEU A 336 0.64 13.99 -11.11
N THR A 337 1.08 12.82 -10.68
CA THR A 337 2.03 11.99 -11.43
C THR A 337 1.42 11.47 -12.72
N PHE A 338 0.17 10.99 -12.68
CA PHE A 338 -0.56 10.61 -13.90
C PHE A 338 -0.65 11.76 -14.90
N VAL A 339 -1.11 12.93 -14.46
CA VAL A 339 -1.22 14.11 -15.34
C VAL A 339 0.14 14.54 -15.86
N GLY A 340 1.17 14.48 -15.02
CA GLY A 340 2.55 14.79 -15.39
C GLY A 340 3.08 13.88 -16.50
N ILE A 341 2.86 12.57 -16.40
CA ILE A 341 3.25 11.59 -17.43
C ILE A 341 2.59 11.92 -18.76
N VAL A 342 1.26 12.13 -18.77
CA VAL A 342 0.51 12.45 -19.99
C VAL A 342 1.05 13.73 -20.64
N LYS A 343 1.35 14.75 -19.84
CA LYS A 343 1.92 16.01 -20.32
C LYS A 343 3.30 15.79 -20.96
N GLU A 344 4.22 15.12 -20.27
CA GLU A 344 5.57 14.86 -20.80
C GLU A 344 5.55 14.04 -22.10
N ILE A 345 4.62 13.08 -22.22
CA ILE A 345 4.44 12.31 -23.45
C ILE A 345 3.90 13.20 -24.58
N LYS A 346 2.87 14.01 -24.31
CA LYS A 346 2.28 14.93 -25.30
C LYS A 346 3.31 15.95 -25.81
N ASP A 347 4.09 16.55 -24.92
CA ASP A 347 5.10 17.55 -25.28
C ASP A 347 6.18 16.95 -26.19
N ARG A 348 6.51 15.67 -26.04
CA ARG A 348 7.46 14.95 -26.93
C ARG A 348 6.89 14.69 -28.32
N PHE A 349 5.62 14.32 -28.43
CA PHE A 349 4.97 14.15 -29.73
C PHE A 349 4.73 15.48 -30.45
N SER A 350 4.50 16.56 -29.71
CA SER A 350 4.29 17.90 -30.29
C SER A 350 5.58 18.57 -30.75
N ASN A 351 6.72 18.33 -30.09
CA ASN A 351 8.02 18.90 -30.47
C ASN A 351 8.72 18.12 -31.60
N ASN A 352 8.18 16.98 -32.01
CA ASN A 352 8.64 16.18 -33.15
C ASN A 352 7.81 16.43 -34.43
N LYS A 353 6.91 17.42 -34.41
CA LYS A 353 6.26 18.01 -35.58
C LYS A 353 6.79 19.42 -35.75
#